data_AF-A0A7C6NP45-F1
#
_entry.id   AF-A0A7C6NP45-F1
#
_cell.length_a   1.000
_cell.length_b   1.000
_cell.length_c   1.000
_cell.angle_alpha   90.00
_cell.angle_beta   90.00
_cell.angle_gamma   90.00
#
_symmetry.space_group_name_H-M   'P 1'
#
loop_
_entity.id
_entity.type
_entity.pdbx_description
1 polymer ?
#
loop_
_entity_poly.entity_id
_entity_poly.type
_entity_poly.pdbx_seq_one_letter_code
_entity_poly.pdbx_strand_id
1 'polypeptide(L)'
;MKRFFTTIVLAAMIILAGCTDLDDVQRQLDELKARLKSVEQLTSNANSEITSIKALIDAVNKKLSVVSYKELADKSGYELTLSDGGKITLKHGAKG
;
A
#
# COMPACT_ATOMS: atom_id res chain seq x y z
N MET A 1 20.93 43.59 -35.03
CA MET A 1 21.27 43.01 -33.71
C MET A 1 20.28 43.34 -32.60
N LYS A 2 19.85 44.61 -32.41
CA LYS A 2 18.92 44.97 -31.31
C LYS A 2 17.62 44.15 -31.28
N ARG A 3 16.98 43.89 -32.43
CA ARG A 3 15.71 43.13 -32.49
C ARG A 3 15.86 41.63 -32.21
N PHE A 4 16.97 41.03 -32.60
CA PHE A 4 17.31 39.64 -32.26
C PHE A 4 17.54 39.48 -30.75
N PHE A 5 18.20 40.45 -30.12
CA PHE A 5 18.38 40.46 -28.67
C PHE A 5 17.03 40.58 -27.94
N THR A 6 16.13 41.45 -28.42
CA THR A 6 14.79 41.61 -27.84
C THR A 6 13.96 40.32 -27.92
N THR A 7 14.02 39.60 -29.02
CA THR A 7 13.30 38.32 -29.18
C THR A 7 13.84 37.21 -28.26
N ILE A 8 15.17 37.15 -28.06
CA ILE A 8 15.78 36.15 -27.17
C ILE A 8 15.41 36.42 -25.71
N VAL A 9 15.40 37.69 -25.30
CA VAL A 9 15.01 38.09 -23.94
C VAL A 9 13.53 37.77 -23.67
N LEU A 10 12.65 38.01 -24.64
CA LEU A 10 11.22 37.69 -24.50
C LEU A 10 10.98 36.17 -24.42
N ALA A 11 11.68 35.38 -25.23
CA ALA A 11 11.62 33.92 -25.17
C ALA A 11 12.13 33.37 -23.82
N ALA A 12 13.23 33.94 -23.30
CA ALA A 12 13.76 33.56 -21.99
C ALA A 12 12.76 33.86 -20.84
N MET A 13 12.05 35.00 -20.88
CA MET A 13 11.02 35.31 -19.88
C MET A 13 9.84 34.32 -19.91
N ILE A 14 9.42 33.88 -21.11
CA ILE A 14 8.33 32.90 -21.26
C ILE A 14 8.74 31.53 -20.69
N ILE A 15 10.00 31.12 -20.92
CA ILE A 15 10.53 29.85 -20.40
C ILE A 15 10.65 29.89 -18.87
N LEU A 16 11.07 31.03 -18.30
CA LEU A 16 11.18 31.21 -16.85
C LEU A 16 9.81 31.21 -16.15
N ALA A 17 8.77 31.76 -16.78
CA ALA A 17 7.41 31.73 -16.24
C ALA A 17 6.76 30.34 -16.33
N GLY A 18 7.14 29.51 -17.31
CA GLY A 18 6.58 28.17 -17.50
C GLY A 18 7.23 27.05 -16.65
N CYS A 19 8.44 27.27 -16.11
CA CYS A 19 9.15 26.24 -15.34
C CYS A 19 8.64 26.10 -13.89
N THR A 20 8.01 27.12 -13.30
CA THR A 20 7.68 27.10 -11.86
C THR A 20 6.42 26.31 -11.51
N ASP A 21 5.47 26.15 -12.43
CA ASP A 21 4.24 25.37 -12.18
C ASP A 21 4.41 23.87 -12.46
N LEU A 22 5.33 23.50 -13.35
CA LEU A 22 5.53 22.10 -13.74
C LEU A 22 6.11 21.26 -12.59
N ASP A 23 7.05 21.83 -11.83
CA ASP A 23 7.69 21.15 -10.70
C ASP A 23 6.70 20.91 -9.55
N ASP A 24 5.82 21.88 -9.25
CA ASP A 24 4.85 21.71 -8.17
C ASP A 24 3.74 20.70 -8.55
N VAL A 25 3.30 20.70 -9.81
CA VAL A 25 2.37 19.69 -10.32
C VAL A 25 2.98 18.29 -10.27
N GLN A 26 4.26 18.13 -10.63
CA GLN A 26 4.97 16.85 -10.51
C GLN A 26 5.06 16.39 -9.06
N ARG A 27 5.39 17.30 -8.13
CA ARG A 27 5.45 16.98 -6.70
C ARG A 27 4.10 16.53 -6.14
N GLN A 28 3.02 17.23 -6.50
CA GLN A 28 1.66 16.83 -6.12
C GLN A 28 1.28 15.47 -6.70
N LEU A 29 1.61 15.20 -7.97
CA LEU A 29 1.38 13.89 -8.59
C LEU A 29 2.13 12.76 -7.86
N ASP A 30 3.38 12.99 -7.47
CA ASP A 30 4.16 11.98 -6.76
C ASP A 30 3.65 11.74 -5.33
N GLU A 31 3.20 12.79 -4.64
CA GLU A 31 2.50 12.65 -3.37
C GLU A 31 1.20 11.84 -3.51
N LEU A 32 0.39 12.15 -4.53
CA LEU A 32 -0.85 11.41 -4.80
C LEU A 32 -0.57 9.93 -5.10
N LYS A 33 0.45 9.62 -5.91
CA LYS A 33 0.88 8.23 -6.17
C LYS A 33 1.31 7.52 -4.88
N ALA A 34 2.09 8.19 -4.03
CA ALA A 34 2.55 7.62 -2.77
C ALA A 34 1.36 7.31 -1.84
N ARG A 35 0.40 8.23 -1.74
CA ARG A 35 -0.83 8.04 -0.96
C ARG A 35 -1.70 6.93 -1.53
N LEU A 36 -1.87 6.88 -2.85
CA LEU A 36 -2.62 5.81 -3.53
C LEU A 36 -2.02 4.44 -3.20
N LYS A 37 -0.70 4.29 -3.35
CA LYS A 37 0.02 3.04 -3.03
C LYS A 37 -0.17 2.65 -1.56
N SER A 38 -0.15 3.63 -0.64
CA SER A 38 -0.40 3.37 0.78
C SER A 38 -1.83 2.89 1.04
N VAL A 39 -2.82 3.46 0.34
CA VAL A 39 -4.24 3.06 0.46
C VAL A 39 -4.46 1.66 -0.12
N GLU A 40 -3.86 1.35 -1.27
CA GLU A 40 -3.91 0.01 -1.87
C GLU A 40 -3.32 -1.04 -0.93
N GLN A 41 -2.16 -0.75 -0.33
CA GLN A 41 -1.53 -1.66 0.63
C GLN A 41 -2.39 -1.85 1.88
N LEU A 42 -2.96 -0.77 2.44
CA LEU A 42 -3.80 -0.83 3.62
C LEU A 42 -5.08 -1.64 3.34
N THR A 43 -5.68 -1.45 2.18
CA THR A 43 -6.87 -2.19 1.74
C THR A 43 -6.58 -3.68 1.57
N SER A 44 -5.43 -4.02 0.97
CA SER A 44 -4.98 -5.40 0.83
C SER A 44 -4.79 -6.07 2.20
N ASN A 45 -4.12 -5.40 3.12
CA ASN A 45 -3.91 -5.88 4.49
C ASN A 45 -5.25 -6.09 5.21
N ALA A 46 -6.14 -5.10 5.16
CA ALA A 46 -7.46 -5.18 5.79
C ALA A 46 -8.30 -6.34 5.24
N ASN A 47 -8.28 -6.57 3.92
CA ASN A 47 -9.00 -7.70 3.31
C ASN A 47 -8.45 -9.05 3.79
N SER A 48 -7.12 -9.17 3.93
CA SER A 48 -6.48 -10.36 4.50
C SER A 48 -6.90 -10.57 5.96
N GLU A 49 -6.85 -9.52 6.78
CA GLU A 49 -7.23 -9.58 8.20
C GLU A 49 -8.72 -9.93 8.38
N ILE A 50 -9.62 -9.32 7.61
CA ILE A 50 -11.06 -9.64 7.62
C ILE A 50 -11.29 -11.13 7.30
N THR A 51 -10.53 -11.68 6.37
CA THR A 51 -10.64 -13.10 5.99
C THR A 51 -10.25 -13.99 7.16
N SER A 52 -9.13 -13.69 7.83
CA SER A 52 -8.70 -14.41 9.04
C SER A 52 -9.72 -14.26 10.18
N ILE A 53 -10.27 -13.07 10.41
CA ILE A 53 -11.29 -12.82 11.45
C ILE A 53 -12.56 -13.64 11.17
N LYS A 54 -13.05 -13.67 9.93
CA LYS A 54 -14.21 -14.49 9.55
C LYS A 54 -13.97 -15.97 9.83
N ALA A 55 -12.80 -16.48 9.44
CA ALA A 55 -12.45 -17.88 9.70
C ALA A 55 -12.40 -18.20 11.20
N LEU A 56 -11.90 -17.27 12.03
CA LEU A 56 -11.90 -17.41 13.49
C LEU A 56 -13.32 -17.39 14.07
N ILE A 57 -14.19 -16.49 13.59
CA ILE A 57 -15.60 -16.46 14.00
C ILE A 57 -16.31 -17.78 13.67
N ASP A 58 -16.09 -18.32 12.48
CA ASP A 58 -16.65 -19.62 12.08
C ASP A 58 -16.14 -20.75 12.97
N ALA A 59 -14.85 -20.73 13.31
CA ALA A 59 -14.25 -21.70 14.23
C ALA A 59 -14.90 -21.62 15.62
N VAL A 60 -15.09 -20.42 16.17
CA VAL A 60 -15.76 -20.21 17.46
C VAL A 60 -17.21 -20.69 17.41
N ASN A 61 -17.96 -20.35 16.36
CA ASN A 61 -19.35 -20.79 16.19
C ASN A 61 -19.48 -22.32 16.12
N LYS A 62 -18.50 -22.98 15.49
CA LYS A 62 -18.43 -24.44 15.41
C LYS A 62 -17.76 -25.10 16.63
N LYS A 63 -17.37 -24.31 17.64
CA LYS A 63 -16.63 -24.76 18.84
C LYS A 63 -15.34 -25.53 18.50
N LEU A 64 -14.69 -25.15 17.41
CA LEU A 64 -13.43 -25.75 17.00
C LEU A 64 -12.30 -25.22 17.88
N SER A 65 -11.42 -26.12 18.29
CA SER A 65 -10.19 -25.77 19.00
C SER A 65 -8.99 -25.82 18.07
N VAL A 66 -7.99 -24.98 18.35
CA VAL A 66 -6.69 -25.10 17.69
C VAL A 66 -5.97 -26.33 18.26
N VAL A 67 -5.59 -27.25 17.39
CA VAL A 67 -4.89 -28.50 17.77
C VAL A 67 -3.40 -28.45 17.46
N SER A 68 -2.98 -27.62 16.50
CA SER A 68 -1.57 -27.37 16.20
C SER A 68 -1.39 -26.05 15.48
N TYR A 69 -0.14 -25.55 15.46
CA TYR A 69 0.25 -24.41 14.67
C TYR A 69 1.61 -24.66 14.02
N LYS A 70 1.85 -23.99 12.90
CA LYS A 70 3.13 -24.01 12.18
C LYS A 70 3.46 -22.59 11.71
N GLU A 71 4.70 -22.14 11.92
CA GLU A 71 5.17 -20.88 11.37
C GLU A 71 5.19 -20.94 9.83
N LEU A 72 4.76 -19.86 9.17
CA LEU A 72 4.80 -19.74 7.72
C LEU A 72 6.26 -19.70 7.24
N ALA A 73 6.51 -20.23 6.04
CA ALA A 73 7.86 -20.32 5.49
C ALA A 73 8.55 -18.95 5.34
N ASP A 74 7.77 -17.90 5.13
CA ASP A 74 8.22 -16.52 5.00
C ASP A 74 8.32 -15.77 6.34
N LYS A 75 8.04 -16.44 7.47
CA LYS A 75 7.99 -15.85 8.82
C LYS A 75 7.06 -14.63 8.92
N SER A 76 6.00 -14.61 8.10
CA SER A 76 4.98 -13.54 8.15
C SER A 76 3.84 -13.85 9.13
N GLY A 77 3.88 -15.00 9.82
CA GLY A 77 2.80 -15.46 10.69
C GLY A 77 2.76 -16.97 10.88
N TYR A 78 1.56 -17.48 11.18
CA TYR A 78 1.30 -18.87 11.52
C TYR A 78 0.13 -19.45 10.71
N GLU A 79 0.23 -20.74 10.36
CA GLU A 79 -0.90 -21.57 9.95
C GLU A 79 -1.40 -22.36 11.17
N LEU A 80 -2.64 -22.11 11.57
CA LEU A 80 -3.33 -22.80 12.66
C LEU A 80 -4.14 -23.95 12.08
N THR A 81 -4.05 -25.13 12.69
CA THR A 81 -4.91 -26.28 12.37
C THR A 81 -5.98 -26.42 13.44
N LEU A 82 -7.23 -26.54 13.00
CA LEU A 82 -8.40 -26.71 13.84
C LEU A 82 -8.73 -28.18 14.09
N SER A 83 -9.56 -28.45 15.08
CA SER A 83 -10.00 -29.80 15.46
C SER A 83 -10.78 -30.55 14.37
N ASP A 84 -11.32 -29.85 13.38
CA ASP A 84 -11.98 -30.44 12.20
C ASP A 84 -11.02 -30.65 11.02
N GLY A 85 -9.73 -30.35 11.18
CA GLY A 85 -8.73 -30.38 10.13
C GLY A 85 -8.69 -29.12 9.26
N GLY A 86 -9.58 -28.15 9.51
CA GLY A 86 -9.56 -26.84 8.86
C GLY A 86 -8.30 -26.05 9.19
N LYS A 87 -7.93 -25.12 8.30
CA LYS A 87 -6.71 -24.30 8.43
C LYS A 87 -7.04 -22.81 8.41
N ILE A 88 -6.39 -22.06 9.29
CA ILE A 88 -6.47 -20.60 9.36
C ILE A 88 -5.07 -20.02 9.25
N THR A 89 -4.86 -19.12 8.29
CA THR A 89 -3.63 -18.33 8.21
C THR A 89 -3.78 -17.06 9.04
N LEU A 90 -2.92 -16.90 10.03
CA LEU A 90 -2.82 -15.71 10.88
C LEU A 90 -1.49 -15.01 10.59
N LYS A 91 -1.55 -13.85 9.92
CA LYS A 91 -0.37 -13.02 9.65
C LYS A 91 -0.16 -12.01 10.77
N HIS A 92 1.11 -11.72 11.10
CA HIS A 92 1.46 -10.63 12.01
C HIS A 92 1.92 -9.40 11.24
N GLY A 93 1.81 -8.22 11.88
CA GLY A 93 2.32 -6.97 11.32
C GLY A 93 3.85 -6.96 11.24
N ALA A 94 4.41 -5.98 10.54
CA ALA A 94 5.86 -5.85 10.34
C ALA A 94 6.69 -5.70 11.64
N LYS A 95 6.05 -5.46 12.78
CA LYS A 95 6.69 -5.30 14.10
C LYS A 95 6.51 -6.48 15.05
N GLY A 96 5.92 -7.59 14.59
CA GLY A 96 5.59 -8.74 15.41
C GLY A 96 4.30 -8.53 16.19
#